data_AF-A0A9W5B3D6-F1
#
_entry.id   AF-A0A9W5B3D6-F1
#
_cell.length_a   1.000
_cell.length_b   1.000
_cell.length_c   1.000
_cell.angle_alpha   90.00
_cell.angle_beta   90.00
_cell.angle_gamma   90.00
#
_symmetry.space_group_name_H-M   'P 1'
#
loop_
_entity.id
_entity.type
_entity.pdbx_description
1 polymer ?
#
loop_
_entity_poly.entity_id
_entity_poly.type
_entity_poly.pdbx_seq_one_letter_code
_entity_poly.pdbx_strand_id
1 'polypeptide(L)' 'MQRGRIVEHGTVTEIFGNPRHEYTASLLNSIPSGIAGMARTHAAPHALRKEQLA' A
#
# COMPACT_ATOMS: atom_id res chain seq x y z
N MET A 1 -6.36 -7.14 5.12
CA MET A 1 -7.53 -7.55 5.96
C MET A 1 -8.26 -8.66 5.23
N GLN A 2 -8.66 -9.72 5.93
CA GLN A 2 -9.48 -10.79 5.36
C GLN A 2 -10.58 -11.16 6.36
N ARG A 3 -11.86 -11.13 5.93
CA ARG A 3 -13.02 -11.46 6.77
C ARG A 3 -13.04 -10.69 8.11
N GLY A 4 -12.77 -9.38 8.05
CA GLY A 4 -12.78 -8.51 9.22
C GLY A 4 -11.58 -8.64 10.16
N ARG A 5 -10.53 -9.38 9.78
CA ARG A 5 -9.30 -9.53 10.60
C ARG A 5 -8.06 -9.04 9.87
N ILE A 6 -7.15 -8.41 10.62
CA ILE A 6 -5.79 -8.11 10.15
C ILE A 6 -5.07 -9.44 10.09
N VAL A 7 -4.66 -9.83 8.89
CA VAL A 7 -3.92 -11.07 8.64
C VAL A 7 -2.42 -10.84 8.48
N GLU A 8 -2.03 -9.61 8.18
CA GLU A 8 -0.63 -9.21 8.05
C GLU A 8 -0.48 -7.70 8.26
N HIS A 9 0.62 -7.29 8.88
CA HIS A 9 1.01 -5.90 9.09
C HIS A 9 2.55 -5.78 9.04
N GLY A 10 3.05 -4.64 8.57
CA GLY A 10 4.49 -4.41 8.42
C GLY A 10 4.77 -3.14 7.62
N THR A 11 6.04 -2.83 7.43
CA THR A 11 6.48 -1.78 6.51
C THR A 11 6.14 -2.15 5.07
N VAL A 12 6.14 -1.14 4.18
CA VAL A 12 5.95 -1.36 2.74
C VAL A 12 6.97 -2.37 2.20
N THR A 13 8.24 -2.22 2.58
CA THR A 13 9.31 -3.12 2.12
C THR A 13 9.08 -4.56 2.56
N GLU A 14 8.63 -4.79 3.79
CA GLU A 14 8.34 -6.14 4.28
C GLU A 14 7.17 -6.77 3.53
N ILE A 15 6.05 -6.05 3.41
CA ILE A 15 4.83 -6.58 2.79
C ILE A 15 5.03 -6.84 1.29
N PHE A 16 5.67 -5.93 0.56
CA PHE A 16 5.87 -6.07 -0.89
C PHE A 16 7.08 -6.93 -1.26
N GLY A 17 8.08 -7.04 -0.38
CA GLY A 17 9.30 -7.82 -0.64
C GLY A 17 9.23 -9.26 -0.17
N ASN A 18 8.52 -9.53 0.92
CA ASN A 18 8.41 -10.88 1.50
C ASN A 18 7.07 -11.03 2.25
N PRO A 19 5.92 -11.06 1.55
CA PRO A 19 4.63 -11.28 2.18
C PRO A 19 4.60 -12.64 2.88
N ARG A 20 4.24 -12.67 4.16
CA ARG A 20 4.25 -13.89 4.99
C ARG A 20 2.92 -14.64 4.96
N HIS A 21 1.83 -13.98 4.58
CA HIS A 21 0.51 -14.58 4.52
C HIS A 21 0.08 -14.83 3.06
N GLU A 22 -0.36 -16.06 2.77
CA GLU A 22 -0.80 -16.49 1.42
C GLU A 22 -1.82 -15.56 0.77
N TYR A 23 -2.79 -15.08 1.55
CA TYR A 23 -3.78 -14.11 1.09
C TYR A 23 -3.12 -12.78 0.63
N THR A 24 -2.14 -12.26 1.37
CA THR A 24 -1.40 -11.05 0.99
C THR A 24 -0.62 -11.28 -0.29
N ALA A 25 0.08 -12.42 -0.41
CA ALA A 25 0.81 -12.79 -1.61
C ALA A 25 -0.12 -12.89 -2.84
N SER A 26 -1.28 -13.53 -2.69
CA SER A 26 -2.31 -13.63 -3.74
C SER A 26 -2.81 -12.25 -4.19
N LEU A 27 -3.04 -11.32 -3.26
CA LEU A 27 -3.44 -9.96 -3.59
C LEU A 27 -2.35 -9.21 -4.37
N LEU A 28 -1.09 -9.32 -3.94
CA LEU A 28 0.03 -8.70 -4.63
C LEU A 28 0.22 -9.26 -6.05
N ASN A 29 0.05 -10.57 -6.22
CA ASN A 29 0.11 -11.23 -7.53
C ASN A 29 -1.06 -10.86 -8.46
N SER A 30 -2.14 -10.31 -7.91
CA SER A 30 -3.29 -9.84 -8.70
C SER A 30 -3.07 -8.44 -9.31
N ILE A 31 -1.95 -7.78 -8.98
CA ILE A 31 -1.62 -6.44 -9.48
C ILE A 31 -1.21 -6.53 -10.96
N PRO A 32 -1.91 -5.84 -11.89
CA PRO A 32 -1.52 -5.84 -13.29
C PRO A 32 -0.15 -5.17 -13.50
N SER A 33 0.73 -5.78 -14.30
CA SER A 33 2.09 -5.24 -14.52
C SER A 33 2.12 -3.86 -15.21
N GLY A 34 1.03 -3.44 -15.86
CA GLY A 34 0.94 -2.16 -16.58
C GLY A 34 0.64 -0.92 -15.73
N ILE A 35 0.17 -1.05 -14.49
CA ILE A 35 -0.25 0.11 -13.68
C ILE A 35 0.90 0.80 -12.92
N ALA A 36 2.03 0.10 -12.71
CA ALA A 36 3.20 0.64 -12.00
C ALA A 36 3.82 1.86 -12.71
N GLY A 37 3.71 1.94 -14.04
CA GLY A 37 4.18 3.08 -14.82
C GLY A 37 3.32 4.34 -14.66
N MET A 38 2.03 4.18 -14.37
CA MET A 38 1.06 5.28 -14.27
C MET A 38 1.00 5.91 -12.87
N ALA A 39 1.45 5.19 -11.83
CA ALA A 39 1.40 5.68 -10.45
C ALA A 39 2.37 6.83 -10.15
N ARG A 40 3.32 7.12 -11.06
CA ARG A 40 4.32 8.19 -10.86
C ARG A 40 3.77 9.61 -11.06
N THR A 41 2.52 9.77 -11.52
CA THR A 41 1.93 11.07 -11.87
C THR A 41 1.08 11.73 -10.79
N HIS A 42 0.79 11.07 -9.65
CA HIS A 42 -0.06 11.63 -8.58
C HIS A 42 0.64 11.86 -7.23
N ALA A 43 1.97 11.91 -7.18
CA ALA A 43 2.70 12.34 -5.99
C ALA A 43 2.64 13.87 -5.82
N ALA A 44 1.45 14.44 -5.69
CA ALA A 44 1.29 15.75 -5.09
C ALA A 44 1.36 15.55 -3.56
N PRO A 45 2.31 16.16 -2.85
CA PRO A 45 2.42 16.00 -1.41
C PRO A 45 1.15 16.56 -0.77
N HIS A 46 0.47 15.74 0.02
CA HIS A 46 -0.44 16.25 1.04
C HIS A 46 0.44 16.91 2.11
N ALA A 47 0.94 18.11 1.79
CA ALA A 47 1.61 18.98 2.73
C ALA A 47 0.58 19.31 3.81
N LEU A 48 0.74 18.68 4.97
CA LEU A 48 0.03 18.98 6.19
C LEU A 48 0.20 20.47 6.50
N ARG A 49 -0.80 21.27 6.14
CA ARG A 49 -0.90 22.67 6.58
C ARG A 49 -1.30 22.65 8.06
N LYS A 50 -0.30 22.74 8.94
CA LYS A 50 -0.50 22.82 10.41
C LYS A 50 -0.88 24.22 10.90
N GLU A 51 -1.15 25.17 10.01
CA GLU A 51 -1.26 26.60 10.33
C GLU A 51 -2.67 27.19 10.08
N GLN A 52 -3.73 26.37 10.12
CA GLN A 52 -5.13 26.83 10.02
C GLN A 52 -6.02 26.39 11.19
N LEU A 53 -5.45 26.08 12.35
CA LEU A 53 -6.21 25.83 13.58
C LEU A 53 -5.62 26.66 14.71
N ALA A 54 -6.21 27.86 14.88
CA ALA A 54 -6.13 28.80 16.00
C ALA A 54 -4.76 29.42 16.32
#